data_AF-A0A9D8LJ72-F1
#
_entry.id   AF-A0A9D8LJ72-F1
#
_cell.length_a   1.000
_cell.length_b   1.000
_cell.length_c   1.000
_cell.angle_alpha   90.00
_cell.angle_beta   90.00
_cell.angle_gamma   90.00
#
_symmetry.space_group_name_H-M   'P 1'
#
loop_
_entity.id
_entity.type
_entity.pdbx_description
1 polymer ?
#
loop_
_entity_poly.entity_id
_entity_poly.type
_entity_poly.pdbx_seq_one_letter_code
_entity_poly.pdbx_strand_id
1 'polypeptide(L)'
;MALFAPAVLVLAAISLGIGGLAPGALYASAPHTSPAPANLPTMIGLLQQASNLGQFAGPMMLGALAAHYGWPAVAFAAVPVAPAGAMACLLLRGADNQ
;
A
#
# COMPACT_ATOMS: atom_id res chain seq x y z
N MET A 1 18.50 24.81 -12.59
CA MET A 1 17.27 24.56 -11.79
C MET A 1 16.10 23.98 -12.61
N ALA A 2 15.96 24.21 -13.92
CA ALA A 2 14.81 23.73 -14.71
C ALA A 2 14.83 22.22 -15.07
N LEU A 3 16.00 21.58 -15.15
CA LEU A 3 16.11 20.14 -15.49
C LEU A 3 15.68 19.19 -14.35
N PHE A 4 15.60 19.70 -13.11
CA PHE A 4 15.26 18.90 -11.94
C PHE A 4 13.75 18.60 -11.86
N ALA A 5 12.91 19.55 -12.29
CA ALA A 5 11.45 19.42 -12.28
C ALA A 5 10.91 18.26 -13.14
N PRO A 6 11.31 18.08 -14.42
CA PRO A 6 10.81 16.96 -15.22
C PRO A 6 11.31 15.61 -14.70
N ALA A 7 12.56 15.54 -14.21
CA ALA A 7 13.10 14.31 -13.63
C ALA A 7 12.35 13.90 -12.35
N VAL A 8 12.07 14.87 -11.46
CA VAL A 8 11.26 14.64 -10.26
C VAL A 8 9.83 14.23 -10.61
N LEU A 9 9.22 14.85 -11.63
CA LEU A 9 7.88 14.49 -12.09
C LEU A 9 7.83 13.04 -12.59
N VAL A 10 8.80 12.63 -13.42
CA VAL A 10 8.88 11.26 -13.92
C VAL A 10 9.09 10.27 -12.78
N LEU A 11 10.01 10.57 -11.84
CA LEU A 11 10.25 9.70 -10.69
C LEU A 11 9.02 9.61 -9.78
N ALA A 12 8.32 10.71 -9.56
CA ALA A 12 7.06 10.73 -8.81
C ALA A 12 5.99 9.90 -9.54
N ALA A 13 5.81 10.10 -10.85
CA ALA A 13 4.83 9.34 -11.64
C ALA A 13 5.10 7.82 -11.59
N ILE A 14 6.36 7.40 -11.74
CA ILE A 14 6.75 5.99 -11.61
C ILE A 14 6.48 5.49 -10.18
N SER A 15 6.85 6.26 -9.16
CA SER A 15 6.66 5.88 -7.76
C SER A 15 5.18 5.76 -7.39
N LEU A 16 4.35 6.70 -7.83
CA LEU A 16 2.89 6.66 -7.66
C LEU A 16 2.26 5.52 -8.46
N GLY A 17 2.74 5.28 -9.68
CA GLY A 17 2.28 4.18 -10.52
C GLY A 17 2.52 2.83 -9.84
N ILE A 18 3.74 2.58 -9.36
CA ILE A 18 4.11 1.37 -8.62
C ILE A 18 3.33 1.29 -7.30
N GLY A 19 3.27 2.39 -6.54
CA GLY A 19 2.53 2.46 -5.28
C GLY A 19 1.03 2.20 -5.43
N GLY A 20 0.45 2.56 -6.57
CA GLY A 20 -0.96 2.35 -6.90
C GLY A 20 -1.31 0.92 -7.33
N LEU A 21 -0.32 0.08 -7.68
CA LEU A 21 -0.58 -1.30 -8.13
C LEU A 21 -1.28 -2.14 -7.05
N ALA A 22 -0.85 -2.02 -5.79
CA ALA A 22 -1.42 -2.79 -4.69
C ALA A 22 -2.92 -2.46 -4.45
N PRO A 23 -3.32 -1.20 -4.19
CA PRO A 23 -4.75 -0.88 -4.07
C PRO A 23 -5.50 -1.18 -5.37
N GLY A 24 -4.92 -0.88 -6.55
CA GLY A 24 -5.56 -1.17 -7.84
C GLY A 24 -5.92 -2.66 -8.02
N ALA A 25 -5.00 -3.56 -7.67
CA ALA A 25 -5.24 -5.01 -7.70
C ALA A 25 -6.32 -5.44 -6.68
N LEU A 26 -6.35 -4.84 -5.49
CA LEU A 26 -7.36 -5.13 -4.47
C LEU A 26 -8.77 -4.70 -4.93
N TYR A 27 -8.91 -3.49 -5.47
CA TYR A 27 -10.19 -3.02 -6.02
C TYR A 27 -10.63 -3.83 -7.24
N ALA A 28 -9.71 -4.20 -8.13
CA ALA A 28 -10.02 -5.00 -9.33
C ALA A 28 -10.42 -6.45 -8.99
N SER A 29 -9.88 -7.02 -7.91
CA SER A 29 -10.21 -8.38 -7.47
C SER A 29 -11.50 -8.45 -6.65
N ALA A 30 -11.89 -7.37 -5.97
CA ALA A 30 -13.07 -7.31 -5.10
C ALA A 30 -14.38 -7.89 -5.69
N PRO A 31 -14.82 -7.58 -6.92
CA PRO A 31 -16.04 -8.17 -7.47
C PRO A 31 -15.93 -9.69 -7.71
N HIS A 32 -14.71 -10.20 -7.92
CA HIS A 32 -14.46 -11.62 -8.16
C HIS A 32 -14.32 -12.44 -6.87
N THR A 33 -13.95 -11.79 -5.76
CA THR A 33 -13.74 -12.45 -4.46
C THR A 33 -14.89 -12.23 -3.48
N SER A 34 -15.83 -11.33 -3.76
CA SER A 34 -17.00 -11.10 -2.91
C SER A 34 -17.90 -12.35 -2.85
N PRO A 35 -18.26 -12.88 -1.66
CA PRO A 35 -19.11 -14.07 -1.53
C PRO A 35 -20.51 -13.91 -2.15
N ALA A 36 -21.01 -12.68 -2.20
CA ALA A 36 -22.27 -12.31 -2.81
C ALA A 36 -22.22 -10.86 -3.32
N PRO A 37 -23.02 -10.47 -4.33
CA PRO A 37 -23.07 -9.09 -4.82
C PRO A 37 -23.40 -8.06 -3.73
N ALA A 38 -24.22 -8.43 -2.75
CA ALA A 38 -24.61 -7.58 -1.64
C ALA A 38 -23.46 -7.23 -0.67
N ASN A 39 -22.39 -8.04 -0.63
CA ASN A 39 -21.25 -7.84 0.27
C ASN A 39 -20.17 -6.92 -0.31
N LEU A 40 -20.21 -6.67 -1.63
CA LEU A 40 -19.20 -5.88 -2.33
C LEU A 40 -19.03 -4.46 -1.73
N PRO A 41 -20.10 -3.70 -1.42
CA PRO A 41 -19.95 -2.38 -0.81
C PRO A 41 -19.24 -2.42 0.55
N THR A 42 -19.57 -3.41 1.38
CA THR A 42 -18.94 -3.60 2.69
C THR A 42 -17.46 -3.92 2.55
N MET A 43 -17.08 -4.80 1.61
CA MET A 43 -15.69 -5.15 1.35
C MET A 43 -14.88 -3.95 0.86
N ILE A 44 -15.45 -3.15 -0.05
CA ILE A 44 -14.85 -1.90 -0.53
C ILE A 44 -14.71 -0.88 0.62
N GLY A 45 -15.71 -0.79 1.49
CA GLY A 45 -15.68 0.07 2.67
C GLY A 45 -14.57 -0.32 3.66
N LEU A 46 -14.37 -1.62 3.89
CA LEU A 46 -13.27 -2.12 4.73
C LEU A 46 -11.90 -1.85 4.09
N LEU A 47 -11.77 -2.06 2.79
CA LEU A 47 -10.55 -1.72 2.04
C LEU A 47 -10.21 -0.23 2.16
N GLN A 48 -11.21 0.64 2.06
CA GLN A 48 -11.03 2.08 2.24
C GLN A 48 -10.64 2.45 3.67
N GLN A 49 -11.24 1.81 4.69
CA GLN A 49 -10.87 2.03 6.08
C GLN A 49 -9.42 1.63 6.35
N ALA A 50 -8.98 0.48 5.85
CA ALA A 50 -7.59 0.04 5.94
C ALA A 50 -6.64 1.03 5.23
N SER A 51 -7.02 1.51 4.05
CA SER A 51 -6.25 2.51 3.29
C SER A 51 -6.11 3.83 4.05
N ASN A 52 -7.20 4.34 4.61
CA ASN A 52 -7.20 5.57 5.41
C ASN A 52 -6.34 5.41 6.66
N LEU A 53 -6.40 4.25 7.33
CA LEU A 53 -5.56 3.95 8.48
C LEU A 53 -4.07 3.99 8.12
N GLY A 54 -3.67 3.38 7.00
CA GLY A 54 -2.30 3.41 6.51
C GLY A 54 -1.83 4.83 6.14
N GLN A 55 -2.69 5.63 5.49
CA GLN A 55 -2.40 7.02 5.13
C GLN A 55 -2.28 7.93 6.36
N PHE A 56 -3.02 7.63 7.44
CA PHE A 56 -2.92 8.35 8.70
C PHE A 56 -1.68 7.91 9.51
N ALA A 57 -1.52 6.61 9.74
CA ALA A 57 -0.46 6.05 10.58
C ALA A 57 0.93 6.11 9.93
N GLY A 58 1.00 5.90 8.61
CA GLY A 58 2.25 5.83 7.86
C GLY A 58 3.15 7.05 8.05
N PRO A 59 2.69 8.27 7.73
CA PRO A 59 3.48 9.49 7.92
C PRO A 59 3.93 9.71 9.37
N MET A 60 3.08 9.39 10.35
CA MET A 60 3.43 9.52 11.77
C MET A 60 4.55 8.55 12.17
N MET A 61 4.45 7.28 11.76
CA MET A 61 5.47 6.28 12.04
C MET A 61 6.80 6.60 11.34
N LEU A 62 6.77 6.96 10.06
CA LEU A 62 7.97 7.31 9.30
C LEU A 62 8.62 8.60 9.83
N GLY A 63 7.81 9.59 10.23
CA GLY A 63 8.29 10.82 10.85
C GLY A 63 8.97 10.58 12.19
N ALA A 64 8.38 9.76 13.06
CA ALA A 64 9.01 9.37 14.33
C ALA A 64 10.33 8.63 14.09
N LEU A 65 10.36 7.70 13.14
CA LEU A 65 11.57 6.96 12.79
C LEU A 65 12.68 7.89 12.25
N ALA A 66 12.31 8.84 11.38
CA ALA A 66 13.24 9.85 10.88
C ALA A 66 13.79 10.74 12.01
N ALA A 67 12.96 11.11 12.98
CA ALA A 67 13.37 11.93 14.12
C ALA A 67 14.37 11.22 15.05
N HIS A 68 14.23 9.90 15.23
CA HIS A 68 15.09 9.13 16.13
C HIS A 68 16.34 8.55 15.46
N TYR A 69 16.27 8.18 14.18
CA TYR A 69 17.33 7.43 13.50
C TYR A 69 17.79 8.07 12.17
N GLY A 70 17.22 9.22 11.81
CA GLY A 70 17.52 9.91 10.57
C GLY A 70 16.80 9.34 9.34
N TRP A 71 16.78 10.11 8.26
CA TRP A 71 16.10 9.77 7.01
C TRP A 71 16.51 8.44 6.36
N PRO A 72 17.78 7.99 6.41
CA PRO A 72 18.16 6.70 5.84
C PRO A 72 17.40 5.51 6.46
N ALA A 73 17.07 5.59 7.76
CA ALA A 73 16.33 4.53 8.47
C ALA A 73 14.90 4.35 7.92
N VAL A 74 14.29 5.42 7.41
CA VAL A 74 12.93 5.42 6.81
C VAL A 74 12.83 4.45 5.65
N ALA A 75 13.84 4.42 4.77
CA ALA A 75 13.85 3.52 3.63
C ALA A 75 13.87 2.05 4.09
N PHE A 76 14.70 1.72 5.09
CA PHE A 76 14.80 0.36 5.62
C PHE A 76 13.51 -0.11 6.31
N ALA A 77 12.74 0.78 6.93
CA ALA A 77 11.46 0.43 7.54
C ALA A 77 10.30 0.38 6.54
N ALA A 78 10.30 1.23 5.50
CA ALA A 78 9.23 1.29 4.51
C ALA A 78 9.28 0.14 3.50
N VAL A 79 10.47 -0.24 3.03
CA VAL A 79 10.67 -1.31 2.03
C VAL A 79 10.03 -2.65 2.43
N PRO A 80 10.16 -3.17 3.67
CA PRO A 80 9.61 -4.47 4.03
C PRO A 80 8.08 -4.50 4.14
N VAL A 81 7.38 -3.36 4.19
CA VAL A 81 5.91 -3.33 4.35
C VAL A 81 5.19 -4.00 3.18
N ALA A 82 5.62 -3.72 1.95
CA ALA A 82 5.04 -4.31 0.74
C ALA A 82 5.23 -5.84 0.66
N PRO A 83 6.45 -6.41 0.78
CA PRO A 83 6.63 -7.86 0.77
C PRO A 83 5.99 -8.54 1.97
N ALA A 84 5.92 -7.90 3.15
CA ALA A 84 5.17 -8.45 4.29
C ALA A 84 3.67 -8.57 3.99
N GLY A 85 3.07 -7.55 3.36
CA GLY A 85 1.68 -7.60 2.89
C GLY A 85 1.45 -8.69 1.85
N ALA A 86 2.35 -8.80 0.86
CA ALA A 86 2.28 -9.86 -0.15
C ALA A 86 2.40 -11.26 0.48
N MET A 87 3.32 -11.45 1.42
CA MET A 87 3.48 -12.69 2.17
C MET A 87 2.21 -13.03 2.95
N ALA A 88 1.62 -12.06 3.66
CA ALA A 88 0.37 -12.27 4.39
C ALA A 88 -0.76 -12.75 3.46
N CYS A 89 -0.90 -12.13 2.28
CA CYS A 89 -1.87 -12.58 1.27
C CYS A 89 -1.60 -14.02 0.80
N LEU A 90 -0.34 -14.40 0.57
CA LEU A 90 0.02 -15.75 0.15
C LEU A 90 -0.26 -16.80 1.24
N LEU A 91 0.03 -16.47 2.50
CA LEU A 91 -0.23 -17.36 3.64
C LEU A 91 -1.74 -17.57 3.86
N LEU A 92 -2.53 -16.50 3.80
CA LEU A 92 -3.99 -16.60 3.92
C LEU A 92 -4.60 -17.40 2.77
N ARG A 93 -4.14 -17.17 1.52
CA ARG A 93 -4.55 -17.97 0.37
C ARG A 93 -4.19 -19.45 0.53
N GLY A 94 -3.05 -19.75 1.15
CA GLY A 94 -2.65 -21.13 1.44
C GLY A 94 -3.60 -21.83 2.41
N ALA A 95 -4.08 -21.11 3.43
CA ALA A 95 -5.02 -21.64 4.42
C ALA A 95 -6.42 -21.88 3.84
N ASP A 96 -6.88 -21.03 2.91
CA ASP A 96 -8.20 -21.19 2.26
C ASP A 96 -8.27 -22.38 1.30
N ASN A 97 -7.13 -22.89 0.80
CA ASN A 97 -7.08 -24.00 -0.16
C ASN A 97 -6.91 -25.39 0.51
N GLN A 98 -6.87 -25.45 1.84
CA GLN A 98 -6.77 -26.69 2.62
C GLN A 98 -8.15 -27.12 3.14
#